data_AF-A0A5P9QF15-F1
#
_entry.id   AF-A0A5P9QF15-F1
#
_cell.length_a   1.000
_cell.length_b   1.000
_cell.length_c   1.000
_cell.angle_alpha   90.00
_cell.angle_beta   90.00
_cell.angle_gamma   90.00
#
_symmetry.space_group_name_H-M   'P 1'
#
loop_
_entity.id
_entity.type
_entity.pdbx_description
1 polymer ?
#
loop_
_entity_poly.entity_id
_entity_poly.type
_entity_poly.pdbx_seq_one_letter_code
_entity_poly.pdbx_strand_id
1 'polypeptide(L)'
;MAQDAMVQEGALDPGDGHVDGNAVAGALAAVFVPEITTALVRCGACGDAGPFAALMVWAHGPGVVGRCPSCEAVLLRYVATPGRVRVDLSGIAELELASVGSGR
;
A
#
# COMPACT_ATOMS: atom_id res chain seq x y z
N MET A 1 30.68 -4.02 49.83
CA MET A 1 30.22 -5.15 49.02
C MET A 1 28.99 -4.67 48.27
N ALA A 2 29.07 -4.70 46.95
CA ALA A 2 28.06 -4.18 46.03
C ALA A 2 26.72 -4.89 46.24
N GLN A 3 25.64 -4.12 46.20
CA GLN A 3 24.35 -4.61 45.73
C GLN A 3 23.92 -3.64 44.64
N ASP A 4 24.03 -4.14 43.41
CA ASP A 4 23.70 -3.49 42.17
C ASP A 4 22.33 -2.83 42.21
N ALA A 5 22.31 -1.57 41.74
CA ALA A 5 21.11 -0.84 41.45
C ALA A 5 20.23 -1.65 40.49
N MET A 6 19.08 -2.10 41.00
CA MET A 6 17.96 -2.49 40.16
C MET A 6 17.41 -1.20 39.55
N VAL A 7 18.00 -0.77 38.43
CA VAL A 7 17.40 0.26 37.60
C VAL A 7 16.18 -0.39 36.97
N GLN A 8 15.01 -0.08 37.53
CA GLN A 8 13.74 -0.39 36.91
C GLN A 8 13.56 0.62 35.77
N GLU A 9 14.10 0.32 34.59
CA GLU A 9 13.88 1.14 33.39
C GLU A 9 12.41 1.02 32.96
N GLY A 10 11.67 2.05 33.37
CA GLY A 10 10.44 2.59 32.80
C GLY A 10 9.63 1.67 31.89
N ALA A 11 8.51 1.22 32.42
CA ALA A 11 7.33 0.91 31.62
C ALA A 11 7.09 2.02 30.58
N LEU A 12 6.84 1.61 29.32
CA LEU A 12 6.38 2.51 28.26
C LEU A 12 5.17 3.33 28.76
N ASP A 13 5.28 4.63 28.63
CA ASP A 13 4.34 5.68 29.03
C ASP A 13 2.94 5.46 28.39
N PRO A 14 1.82 5.63 29.13
CA PRO A 14 0.49 5.45 28.56
C PRO A 14 0.08 6.71 27.80
N GLY A 15 0.36 6.72 26.48
CA GLY A 15 -0.41 7.56 25.55
C GLY A 15 0.31 8.15 24.35
N ASP A 16 1.10 7.38 23.60
CA ASP A 16 1.77 7.83 22.35
C ASP A 16 0.82 8.21 21.18
N GLY A 17 -0.50 8.33 21.43
CA GLY A 17 -1.51 8.71 20.42
C GLY A 17 -1.62 7.75 19.22
N HIS A 18 -0.81 6.71 19.16
CA HIS A 18 -0.80 5.72 18.10
C HIS A 18 -2.05 4.84 18.20
N VAL A 19 -2.79 4.78 17.10
CA VAL A 19 -3.94 3.87 16.93
C VAL A 19 -3.56 2.78 15.95
N ASP A 20 -4.14 1.60 16.10
CA ASP A 20 -3.88 0.50 15.19
C ASP A 20 -4.46 0.76 13.79
N GLY A 21 -4.02 -0.03 12.81
CA GLY A 21 -4.41 0.15 11.41
C GLY A 21 -5.91 0.04 11.13
N ASN A 22 -6.72 -0.54 12.03
CA ASN A 22 -8.17 -0.57 11.85
C ASN A 22 -8.78 0.84 11.91
N ALA A 23 -8.10 1.81 12.52
CA ALA A 23 -8.56 3.20 12.58
C ALA A 23 -8.74 3.84 11.18
N VAL A 24 -7.99 3.38 10.17
CA VAL A 24 -8.13 3.87 8.79
C VAL A 24 -9.12 3.07 7.95
N ALA A 25 -9.80 2.06 8.50
CA ALA A 25 -10.70 1.19 7.75
C ALA A 25 -11.80 1.99 7.01
N GLY A 26 -12.38 3.01 7.66
CA GLY A 26 -13.38 3.88 7.01
C GLY A 26 -12.82 4.71 5.86
N ALA A 27 -11.62 5.28 6.04
CA ALA A 27 -10.94 6.05 5.00
C ALA A 27 -10.52 5.17 3.82
N LEU A 28 -10.02 3.96 4.08
CA LEU A 28 -9.62 3.01 3.05
C LEU A 28 -10.80 2.25 2.43
N ALA A 29 -11.98 2.22 3.05
CA ALA A 29 -13.18 1.70 2.41
C ALA A 29 -13.50 2.48 1.13
N ALA A 30 -13.24 3.80 1.09
CA ALA A 30 -13.39 4.60 -0.12
C ALA A 30 -12.29 4.35 -1.17
N VAL A 31 -11.16 3.75 -0.76
CA VAL A 31 -10.00 3.46 -1.64
C VAL A 31 -10.18 2.16 -2.42
N PHE A 32 -10.80 1.15 -1.81
CA PHE A 32 -10.91 -0.19 -2.40
C PHE A 32 -12.26 -0.47 -3.09
N VAL A 33 -13.20 0.48 -3.05
CA VAL A 33 -14.58 0.29 -3.56
C VAL A 33 -14.83 0.88 -4.97
N PRO A 34 -14.12 1.92 -5.47
CA PRO A 34 -14.22 2.34 -6.87
C PRO A 34 -12.98 1.95 -7.70
N GLU A 35 -13.24 1.45 -8.91
CA GLU A 35 -12.33 1.08 -9.99
C GLU A 35 -10.87 1.59 -9.91
N ILE A 36 -9.95 0.76 -9.39
CA ILE A 36 -8.52 1.07 -9.22
C ILE A 36 -7.80 1.40 -10.54
N THR A 37 -8.33 0.95 -11.69
CA THR A 37 -7.69 1.25 -12.98
C THR A 37 -7.69 2.75 -13.31
N THR A 38 -8.55 3.54 -12.66
CA THR A 38 -8.57 5.01 -12.78
C THR A 38 -7.62 5.73 -11.83
N ALA A 39 -7.04 5.03 -10.84
CA ALA A 39 -6.10 5.64 -9.90
C ALA A 39 -4.85 6.16 -10.64
N LEU A 40 -4.31 7.30 -10.23
CA LEU A 40 -2.99 7.72 -10.67
C LEU A 40 -1.93 7.03 -9.80
N VAL A 41 -0.91 6.48 -10.43
CA VAL A 41 0.22 5.83 -9.78
C VAL A 41 1.50 6.55 -10.11
N ARG A 42 2.34 6.77 -9.10
CA ARG A 42 3.71 7.25 -9.27
C ARG A 42 4.68 6.08 -9.20
N CYS A 43 5.51 5.91 -10.23
CA CYS A 43 6.56 4.91 -10.24
C CYS A 43 7.63 5.23 -9.19
N GLY A 44 7.92 4.29 -8.29
CA GLY A 44 8.98 4.43 -7.30
C GLY A 44 10.40 4.36 -7.85
N ALA A 45 10.57 3.90 -9.10
CA ALA A 45 11.89 3.81 -9.74
C ALA A 45 12.26 5.07 -10.55
N CYS A 46 11.35 5.58 -11.39
CA CYS A 46 11.63 6.72 -12.27
C CYS A 46 10.81 7.98 -11.95
N GLY A 47 9.85 7.91 -11.02
CA GLY A 47 9.01 9.05 -10.64
C GLY A 47 7.88 9.39 -11.61
N ASP A 48 7.82 8.73 -12.77
CA ASP A 48 6.77 8.94 -13.77
C ASP A 48 5.38 8.61 -13.19
N ALA A 49 4.38 9.41 -13.55
CA ALA A 49 3.04 9.31 -13.00
C ALA A 49 2.00 9.17 -14.10
N GLY A 50 1.07 8.23 -13.94
CA GLY A 50 0.04 7.96 -14.93
C GLY A 50 -1.07 7.07 -14.37
N PRO A 51 -2.16 6.82 -15.12
CA PRO A 51 -3.24 5.97 -14.66
C PRO A 51 -2.74 4.53 -14.46
N PHE A 52 -3.26 3.83 -13.45
CA PHE A 52 -2.98 2.42 -13.20
C PHE A 52 -3.30 1.56 -14.43
N ALA A 53 -4.34 1.92 -15.20
CA ALA A 53 -4.67 1.29 -16.48
C ALA A 53 -3.55 1.31 -17.53
N ALA A 54 -2.59 2.23 -17.44
CA ALA A 54 -1.48 2.35 -18.39
C ALA A 54 -0.28 1.44 -18.06
N LEU A 55 -0.34 0.67 -16.98
CA LEU A 55 0.68 -0.35 -16.71
C LEU A 55 0.75 -1.35 -17.86
N MET A 56 1.97 -1.74 -18.24
CA MET A 56 2.16 -2.88 -19.15
C MET A 56 1.91 -4.16 -18.36
N VAL A 57 0.94 -4.99 -18.76
CA VAL A 57 0.49 -6.15 -17.98
C VAL A 57 0.83 -7.47 -18.66
N TRP A 58 1.44 -8.38 -17.91
CA TRP A 58 1.66 -9.78 -18.29
C TRP A 58 0.84 -10.68 -17.39
N ALA A 59 -0.15 -11.38 -17.97
CA ALA A 59 -1.15 -12.16 -17.22
C ALA A 59 -1.19 -13.65 -17.63
N HIS A 60 -0.20 -14.14 -18.38
CA HIS A 60 -0.22 -15.51 -18.94
C HIS A 60 0.58 -16.51 -18.08
N GLY A 61 0.94 -16.15 -16.85
CA GLY A 61 1.65 -17.00 -15.89
C GLY A 61 0.79 -17.33 -14.66
N PRO A 62 1.38 -17.88 -13.58
CA PRO A 62 0.67 -18.17 -12.32
C PRO A 62 0.19 -16.90 -11.56
N GLY A 63 0.29 -15.72 -12.18
CA GLY A 63 -0.09 -14.44 -11.63
C GLY A 63 -0.03 -13.35 -12.70
N VAL A 64 -0.24 -12.11 -12.25
CA VAL A 64 -0.23 -10.90 -13.07
C VAL A 64 0.92 -10.00 -12.63
N VAL A 65 1.69 -9.52 -13.60
CA VAL A 65 2.77 -8.53 -13.38
C VAL A 65 2.44 -7.27 -14.16
N GLY A 66 2.42 -6.13 -13.49
CA GLY A 66 2.29 -4.80 -14.10
C GLY A 66 3.61 -4.05 -14.03
N ARG A 67 4.05 -3.45 -15.15
CA ARG A 67 5.29 -2.65 -15.23
C ARG A 67 5.02 -1.20 -15.65
N CYS A 68 5.91 -0.32 -15.22
CA CYS A 68 5.95 1.07 -15.67
C CYS A 68 6.19 1.14 -17.19
N PRO A 69 5.34 1.85 -17.96
CA PRO A 69 5.56 2.01 -19.40
C PRO A 69 6.84 2.80 -19.72
N SER A 70 7.32 3.63 -18.79
CA SER A 70 8.47 4.52 -19.02
C SER A 70 9.83 3.90 -18.68
N CYS A 71 9.90 2.97 -17.72
CA CYS A 71 11.17 2.39 -17.28
C CYS A 71 11.14 0.86 -17.05
N GLU A 72 10.01 0.20 -17.33
CA GLU A 72 9.82 -1.25 -17.17
C GLU A 72 9.96 -1.80 -15.75
N ALA A 73 10.16 -0.95 -14.73
CA ALA A 73 10.15 -1.36 -13.34
C ALA A 73 8.82 -2.02 -12.98
N VAL A 74 8.88 -3.08 -12.15
CA VAL A 74 7.69 -3.81 -11.70
C VAL A 74 6.95 -2.99 -10.65
N LEU A 75 5.70 -2.62 -10.96
CA LEU A 75 4.84 -1.81 -10.08
C LEU A 75 3.73 -2.63 -9.42
N LEU A 76 3.29 -3.71 -10.07
CA LEU A 76 2.26 -4.63 -9.56
C LEU A 76 2.75 -6.08 -9.66
N ARG A 77 2.55 -6.85 -8.59
CA ARG A 77 2.49 -8.32 -8.65
C ARG A 77 1.21 -8.79 -7.98
N TYR A 78 0.38 -9.51 -8.71
CA TYR A 78 -0.88 -10.06 -8.22
C TYR A 78 -0.89 -11.57 -8.41
N VAL A 79 -1.19 -12.32 -7.36
CA VAL A 79 -1.33 -13.78 -7.40
C VAL A 79 -2.57 -14.16 -6.60
N ALA A 80 -3.45 -14.95 -7.21
CA ALA A 80 -4.60 -15.54 -6.55
C ALA A 80 -4.45 -17.06 -6.50
N THR A 81 -4.64 -17.64 -5.32
CA THR A 81 -4.69 -19.09 -5.09
C THR A 81 -6.00 -19.47 -4.40
N PRO A 82 -6.35 -20.78 -4.32
CA PRO A 82 -7.48 -21.21 -3.51
C PRO A 82 -7.28 -20.79 -2.05
N GLY A 83 -7.99 -19.74 -1.62
CA GLY A 83 -8.01 -19.24 -0.24
C GLY A 83 -7.15 -18.02 0.05
N ARG A 84 -6.33 -17.51 -0.87
CA ARG A 84 -5.51 -16.30 -0.63
C ARG A 84 -5.32 -15.47 -1.90
N VAL A 85 -5.28 -14.16 -1.71
CA VAL A 85 -4.81 -13.18 -2.71
C VAL A 85 -3.57 -12.50 -2.16
N ARG A 86 -2.54 -12.36 -3.00
CA ARG A 86 -1.34 -11.58 -2.70
C ARG A 86 -1.25 -10.45 -3.71
N VAL A 87 -1.17 -9.23 -3.21
CA VAL A 87 -0.93 -8.02 -4.00
C VAL A 87 0.32 -7.36 -3.46
N ASP A 88 1.28 -7.08 -4.34
CA ASP A 88 2.48 -6.33 -4.05
C ASP A 88 2.47 -5.07 -4.92
N LEU A 89 2.45 -3.92 -4.24
CA LEU A 89 2.49 -2.57 -4.82
C LEU A 89 3.74 -1.81 -4.37
N SER A 90 4.78 -2.49 -3.86
CA SER A 90 5.99 -1.86 -3.33
C SER A 90 6.77 -1.04 -4.37
N GLY A 91 6.53 -1.27 -5.67
CA GLY A 91 7.10 -0.47 -6.75
C GLY A 91 6.36 0.87 -6.98
N ILE A 92 5.19 1.06 -6.39
CA ILE A 92 4.41 2.31 -6.46
C ILE A 92 4.81 3.19 -5.27
N ALA A 93 5.27 4.41 -5.56
CA ALA A 93 5.61 5.38 -4.53
C ALA A 93 4.37 6.09 -3.97
N GLU A 94 3.35 6.29 -4.80
CA GLU A 94 2.14 7.03 -4.45
C GLU A 94 0.97 6.53 -5.29
N LEU A 95 -0.21 6.45 -4.67
CA LEU A 95 -1.47 6.11 -5.32
C LEU A 95 -2.49 7.20 -4.99
N GLU A 96 -3.00 7.86 -6.02
CA GLU A 96 -3.99 8.93 -5.92
C GLU A 96 -5.31 8.46 -6.51
N LEU A 97 -6.40 8.74 -5.80
CA LEU A 97 -7.75 8.32 -6.15
C LEU A 97 -8.67 9.54 -6.17
N ALA A 98 -9.63 9.53 -7.08
CA ALA A 98 -10.71 10.51 -7.03
C ALA A 98 -11.53 10.29 -5.76
N SER A 99 -11.60 11.29 -4.88
CA SER A 99 -12.49 11.23 -3.73
C SER A 99 -13.94 11.21 -4.22
N VAL A 100 -14.72 10.19 -3.84
CA VAL A 100 -16.17 10.25 -4.04
C VAL A 100 -16.68 11.36 -3.12
N GLY A 101 -17.18 12.45 -3.70
CA GLY A 101 -17.77 13.54 -2.93
C GLY A 101 -18.87 12.98 -2.04
N SER A 102 -18.81 13.25 -0.73
CA SER A 102 -19.94 13.06 0.17
C SER A 102 -21.09 13.91 -0.38
N GLY A 103 -22.02 13.28 -1.09
CA GLY A 103 -23.23 13.93 -1.56
C GLY A 103 -23.93 14.57 -0.35
N ARG A 104 -24.20 15.87 -0.46
CA ARG A 104 -25.17 16.58 0.40
C ARG A 104 -26.58 16.18 0.01
#